data_AF-A0A7K3GTI6-F1
#
_entry.id   AF-A0A7K3GTI6-F1
#
_cell.length_a   1.000
_cell.length_b   1.000
_cell.length_c   1.000
_cell.angle_alpha   90.00
_cell.angle_beta   90.00
_cell.angle_gamma   90.00
#
_symmetry.space_group_name_H-M   'P 1'
#
loop_
_entity.id
_entity.type
_entity.pdbx_description
1 polymer ?
#
loop_
_entity_poly.entity_id
_entity_poly.type
_entity_poly.pdbx_seq_one_letter_code
_entity_poly.pdbx_strand_id
1 'polypeptide(L)'
;AVQAEQRAETLAGVLAAPDAESRTARLAGGATGTVVVSGDQDRAVFLASGMAEPPRGKVYQLWFDDHGTMRSAGLMDPGRTSQAVLMEGAVDGAGGVGITVEPAGGSPQPTSDPVALMSMPA
;
A
#
# COMPACT_ATOMS: atom_id res chain seq x y z
N ALA A 1 -14.39 0.36 17.81
CA ALA A 1 -14.59 1.78 17.47
C ALA A 1 -13.27 2.53 17.59
N VAL A 2 -12.72 2.68 18.80
CA VAL A 2 -11.46 3.40 19.08
C VAL A 2 -10.29 3.06 18.13
N GLN A 3 -10.03 1.78 17.88
CA GLN A 3 -8.94 1.39 16.98
C GLN A 3 -9.14 1.83 15.51
N ALA A 4 -10.39 1.83 15.03
CA ALA A 4 -10.70 2.27 13.68
C ALA A 4 -10.58 3.80 13.56
N GLU A 5 -10.99 4.53 14.60
CA GLU A 5 -10.85 5.98 14.69
C GLU A 5 -9.37 6.38 14.69
N GLN A 6 -8.56 5.75 15.56
CA GLN A 6 -7.11 5.98 15.61
C GLN A 6 -6.42 5.71 14.27
N ARG A 7 -6.85 4.66 13.56
CA ARG A 7 -6.30 4.35 12.23
C ARG A 7 -6.67 5.42 11.21
N ALA A 8 -7.91 5.92 11.24
CA ALA A 8 -8.35 6.99 10.36
C ALA A 8 -7.63 8.31 10.66
N GLU A 9 -7.42 8.65 11.93
CA GLU A 9 -6.64 9.82 12.36
C GLU A 9 -5.19 9.73 11.88
N THR A 10 -4.55 8.56 12.04
CA THR A 10 -3.17 8.34 11.56
C THR A 10 -3.09 8.49 10.05
N LEU A 11 -4.02 7.88 9.31
CA LEU A 11 -4.09 7.98 7.86
C LEU A 11 -4.25 9.44 7.42
N ALA A 12 -5.18 10.18 8.03
CA ALA A 12 -5.37 11.60 7.75
C ALA A 12 -4.12 12.43 8.09
N GLY A 13 -3.44 12.10 9.20
CA GLY A 13 -2.20 12.74 9.63
C GLY A 13 -1.05 12.59 8.62
N VAL A 14 -0.92 11.43 7.99
CA VAL A 14 0.08 11.21 6.92
C VAL A 14 -0.29 12.01 5.67
N LEU A 15 -1.55 11.96 5.24
CA LEU A 15 -2.01 12.65 4.03
C LEU A 15 -1.92 14.18 4.15
N ALA A 16 -2.05 14.72 5.36
CA ALA A 16 -2.00 16.16 5.64
C ALA A 16 -0.63 16.64 6.13
N ALA A 17 0.37 15.76 6.21
CA ALA A 17 1.68 16.13 6.74
C ALA A 17 2.35 17.19 5.86
N PRO A 18 3.04 18.19 6.44
CA PRO A 18 3.73 19.24 5.65
C PRO A 18 4.84 18.69 4.75
N ASP A 19 5.45 17.57 5.16
CA ASP A 19 6.50 16.83 4.44
C ASP A 19 5.91 15.71 3.57
N ALA A 20 4.58 15.61 3.43
CA ALA A 20 3.95 14.56 2.66
C ALA A 20 4.30 14.67 1.18
N GLU A 21 5.01 13.67 0.66
CA GLU A 21 5.31 13.53 -0.75
C GLU A 21 4.50 12.40 -1.36
N SER A 22 4.20 12.49 -2.65
CA SER A 22 3.41 11.47 -3.33
C SER A 22 3.97 11.06 -4.68
N ARG A 23 3.79 9.79 -5.02
CA ARG A 23 4.08 9.26 -6.35
C ARG A 23 2.91 8.44 -6.84
N THR A 24 2.46 8.75 -8.06
CA THR A 24 1.35 8.06 -8.71
C THR A 24 1.87 7.20 -9.86
N ALA A 25 1.33 6.00 -10.00
CA ALA A 25 1.59 5.10 -11.13
C ALA A 25 0.29 4.52 -11.68
N ARG A 26 0.28 4.27 -12.99
CA ARG A 26 -0.80 3.51 -13.63
C ARG A 26 -0.55 2.03 -13.41
N LEU A 27 -1.59 1.31 -13.02
CA LEU A 27 -1.57 -0.11 -12.75
C LEU A 27 -2.29 -0.87 -13.88
N ALA A 28 -2.28 -2.20 -13.80
CA ALA A 28 -3.00 -3.06 -14.73
C ALA A 28 -4.51 -2.72 -14.79
N GLY A 29 -5.14 -2.95 -15.95
CA GLY A 29 -6.57 -2.73 -16.12
C GLY A 29 -7.03 -1.27 -16.11
N GLY A 30 -6.09 -0.31 -16.18
CA GLY A 30 -6.40 1.11 -16.16
C GLY A 30 -6.57 1.72 -14.77
N ALA A 31 -6.33 0.93 -13.72
CA ALA A 31 -6.29 1.37 -12.33
C ALA A 31 -5.12 2.34 -12.07
N THR A 32 -5.18 3.02 -10.95
CA THR A 32 -4.15 3.95 -10.49
C THR A 32 -3.79 3.64 -9.04
N GLY A 33 -2.49 3.67 -8.73
CA GLY A 33 -1.97 3.63 -7.37
C GLY A 33 -1.22 4.91 -7.06
N THR A 34 -1.42 5.49 -5.89
CA THR A 34 -0.61 6.60 -5.37
C THR A 34 -0.04 6.17 -4.03
N VAL A 35 1.28 6.26 -3.86
CA VAL A 35 1.89 6.18 -2.55
C VAL A 35 2.09 7.60 -2.02
N VAL A 36 1.73 7.84 -0.76
CA VAL A 36 1.98 9.08 -0.03
C VAL A 36 2.86 8.73 1.16
N VAL A 37 3.96 9.46 1.35
CA VAL A 37 4.95 9.21 2.40
C VAL A 37 5.15 10.49 3.20
N SER A 38 5.14 10.37 4.53
CA SER A 38 5.70 11.39 5.44
C SER A 38 6.92 10.78 6.09
N GLY A 39 8.09 11.35 5.79
CA GLY A 39 9.37 10.90 6.32
C GLY A 39 9.50 11.21 7.80
N ASP A 40 9.00 12.38 8.23
CA ASP A 40 9.04 12.80 9.64
C ASP A 40 8.18 11.89 10.54
N GLN A 41 7.10 11.33 10.00
CA GLN A 41 6.25 10.38 10.71
C GLN A 41 6.69 8.92 10.55
N ASP A 42 7.61 8.62 9.62
CA ASP A 42 7.99 7.26 9.19
C ASP A 42 6.77 6.41 8.81
N ARG A 43 5.88 6.99 7.99
CA ARG A 43 4.61 6.37 7.58
C ARG A 43 4.29 6.59 6.11
N ALA A 44 3.56 5.62 5.55
CA ALA A 44 3.03 5.70 4.19
C ALA A 44 1.54 5.34 4.13
N VAL A 45 0.85 5.92 3.16
CA VAL A 45 -0.50 5.59 2.76
C VAL A 45 -0.50 5.21 1.28
N PHE A 46 -1.14 4.09 0.95
CA PHE A 46 -1.41 3.71 -0.43
C PHE A 46 -2.86 4.02 -0.79
N LEU A 47 -3.06 4.81 -1.85
CA LEU A 47 -4.35 5.14 -2.42
C LEU A 47 -4.53 4.35 -3.71
N ALA A 48 -5.53 3.47 -3.74
CA ALA A 48 -5.91 2.73 -4.92
C ALA A 48 -7.17 3.31 -5.54
N SER A 49 -7.23 3.33 -6.87
CA SER A 49 -8.44 3.69 -7.61
C SER A 49 -8.66 2.76 -8.80
N GLY A 50 -9.87 2.23 -8.91
CA GLY A 50 -10.30 1.42 -10.06
C GLY A 50 -9.62 0.05 -10.18
N MET A 51 -9.09 -0.49 -9.08
CA MET A 51 -8.54 -1.85 -9.07
C MET A 51 -9.63 -2.87 -9.41
N ALA A 52 -9.27 -3.86 -10.23
CA ALA A 52 -10.14 -5.00 -10.46
C ALA A 52 -10.38 -5.78 -9.15
N GLU A 53 -11.51 -6.48 -9.05
CA GLU A 53 -11.73 -7.40 -7.92
C GLU A 53 -10.69 -8.54 -8.01
N PRO A 54 -10.00 -8.88 -6.90
CA PRO A 54 -9.08 -10.01 -6.92
C PRO A 54 -9.84 -11.32 -7.15
N PRO A 55 -9.19 -12.38 -7.68
CA PRO A 55 -9.82 -13.68 -7.83
C PRO A 55 -10.40 -14.19 -6.51
N ARG A 56 -11.44 -15.05 -6.58
CA ARG A 56 -12.06 -15.62 -5.37
C ARG A 56 -11.03 -16.27 -4.44
N GLY A 57 -11.10 -15.93 -3.16
CA GLY A 57 -10.16 -16.43 -2.15
C GLY A 57 -8.77 -15.77 -2.19
N LYS A 58 -8.63 -14.66 -2.92
CA LYS A 58 -7.40 -13.86 -3.00
C LYS A 58 -7.61 -12.43 -2.50
N VAL A 59 -6.51 -11.76 -2.18
CA VAL A 59 -6.45 -10.33 -1.83
C VAL A 59 -5.27 -9.69 -2.55
N TYR A 60 -5.28 -8.36 -2.69
CA TYR A 60 -4.05 -7.64 -2.99
C TYR A 60 -3.29 -7.38 -1.69
N GLN A 61 -1.99 -7.69 -1.68
CA GLN A 61 -1.10 -7.39 -0.58
C GLN A 61 -0.10 -6.33 -1.02
N LEU A 62 0.12 -5.36 -0.14
CA LEU A 62 1.11 -4.32 -0.29
C LEU A 62 2.41 -4.75 0.39
N TRP A 63 3.53 -4.37 -0.21
CA TRP A 63 4.86 -4.68 0.28
C TRP A 63 5.73 -3.44 0.27
N PHE A 64 6.60 -3.29 1.26
CA PHE A 64 7.77 -2.43 1.16
C PHE A 64 8.92 -3.23 0.55
N ASP A 65 9.62 -2.64 -0.43
CA ASP A 65 10.82 -3.21 -1.02
C ASP A 65 12.07 -2.71 -0.28
N ASP A 66 12.59 -3.54 0.63
CA ASP A 66 13.81 -3.28 1.36
C ASP A 66 14.98 -3.98 0.65
N HIS A 67 15.59 -3.28 -0.31
CA HIS A 67 16.75 -3.78 -1.07
C HIS A 67 16.53 -5.16 -1.73
N GLY A 68 15.35 -5.37 -2.32
CA GLY A 68 14.97 -6.63 -2.97
C GLY A 68 14.22 -7.60 -2.06
N THR A 69 14.10 -7.29 -0.76
CA THR A 69 13.29 -8.08 0.19
C THR A 69 11.93 -7.44 0.37
N MET A 70 10.87 -8.15 -0.03
CA MET A 70 9.50 -7.67 0.10
C MET A 70 8.96 -7.94 1.51
N ARG A 71 8.81 -6.87 2.30
CA ARG A 71 8.24 -6.91 3.66
C ARG A 71 6.75 -6.54 3.60
N SER A 72 5.90 -7.36 4.22
CA SER A 72 4.45 -7.11 4.21
C SER A 72 4.12 -5.74 4.79
N ALA A 73 3.33 -4.97 4.05
CA ALA A 73 2.93 -3.60 4.39
C ALA A 73 1.40 -3.43 4.48
N GLY A 74 0.66 -4.54 4.55
CA GLY A 74 -0.78 -4.55 4.75
C GLY A 74 -1.57 -5.12 3.57
N LEU A 75 -2.87 -5.31 3.80
CA LEU A 75 -3.79 -5.89 2.82
C LEU A 75 -4.81 -4.85 2.36
N MET A 76 -5.19 -4.97 1.09
CA MET A 76 -6.33 -4.24 0.56
C MET A 76 -7.63 -5.01 0.83
N ASP A 77 -8.72 -4.28 1.09
CA ASP A 77 -10.06 -4.85 1.19
C ASP A 77 -10.50 -5.36 -0.21
N PRO A 78 -10.72 -6.67 -0.41
CA PRO A 78 -11.09 -7.22 -1.70
C PRO A 78 -12.48 -6.75 -2.18
N GLY A 79 -13.33 -6.25 -1.29
CA GLY A 79 -14.65 -5.69 -1.61
C GLY A 79 -14.62 -4.24 -2.11
N ARG A 80 -13.44 -3.62 -2.22
CA ARG A 80 -13.28 -2.21 -2.62
C ARG A 80 -12.33 -2.04 -3.79
N THR A 81 -12.82 -1.46 -4.88
CA THR A 81 -12.01 -1.10 -6.05
C THR A 81 -11.22 0.19 -5.86
N SER A 82 -11.68 1.08 -4.97
CA SER A 82 -10.98 2.30 -4.57
C SER A 82 -10.94 2.41 -3.05
N GLN A 83 -9.75 2.62 -2.49
CA GLN A 83 -9.53 2.62 -1.05
C GLN A 83 -8.20 3.28 -0.67
N ALA A 84 -8.12 3.75 0.58
CA ALA A 84 -6.88 4.22 1.20
C ALA A 84 -6.44 3.21 2.25
N VAL A 85 -5.18 2.78 2.17
CA VAL A 85 -4.58 1.82 3.10
C VAL A 85 -3.43 2.49 3.80
N LEU A 86 -3.54 2.67 5.12
CA LEU A 86 -2.38 2.99 5.96
C LEU A 86 -1.47 1.77 5.94
N MET A 87 -0.26 1.94 5.39
CA MET A 87 0.70 0.87 5.25
C MET A 87 1.33 0.53 6.60
N GLU A 88 1.56 -0.76 6.82
CA GLU A 88 2.07 -1.32 8.07
C GLU A 88 3.61 -1.39 8.05
N GLY A 89 4.24 -0.94 9.13
CA GLY A 89 5.70 -0.88 9.26
C GLY A 89 6.28 0.51 8.98
N ALA A 90 7.60 0.60 9.13
CA ALA A 90 8.41 1.77 8.82
C ALA A 90 8.61 1.91 7.31
N VAL A 91 8.71 3.16 6.85
CA VAL A 91 9.07 3.53 5.48
C VAL A 91 10.59 3.63 5.34
N ASP A 92 11.31 3.93 6.42
CA ASP A 92 12.77 4.01 6.41
C ASP A 92 13.40 2.74 5.80
N GLY A 93 14.35 2.95 4.88
CA GLY A 93 15.02 1.88 4.12
C GLY A 93 14.24 1.30 2.94
N ALA A 94 12.95 1.62 2.76
CA ALA A 94 12.17 1.10 1.63
C ALA A 94 12.49 1.86 0.33
N GLY A 95 12.97 1.14 -0.69
CA GLY A 95 13.22 1.68 -2.02
C GLY A 95 11.95 1.81 -2.88
N GLY A 96 10.87 1.14 -2.48
CA GLY A 96 9.61 1.14 -3.22
C GLY A 96 8.49 0.37 -2.56
N VAL A 97 7.37 0.29 -3.28
CA VAL A 97 6.17 -0.45 -2.93
C VAL A 97 5.87 -1.49 -4.01
N GLY A 98 5.65 -2.73 -3.58
CA GLY A 98 5.15 -3.82 -4.41
C GLY A 98 3.69 -4.14 -4.15
N ILE A 99 3.00 -4.64 -5.17
CA ILE A 99 1.62 -5.14 -5.05
C ILE A 99 1.55 -6.51 -5.70
N THR A 100 1.02 -7.51 -4.99
CA THR A 100 0.86 -8.88 -5.50
C THR A 100 -0.56 -9.40 -5.24
N VAL A 101 -0.91 -10.52 -5.88
CA VAL A 101 -2.18 -11.24 -5.61
C VAL A 101 -1.89 -12.43 -4.72
N GLU A 102 -2.40 -12.39 -3.51
CA GLU A 102 -2.06 -13.34 -2.44
C GLU A 102 -3.28 -14.12 -1.97
N PRO A 103 -3.13 -15.30 -1.34
CA PRO A 103 -4.21 -15.96 -0.62
C PRO A 103 -4.96 -15.02 0.34
N ALA A 104 -6.23 -15.31 0.59
CA ALA A 104 -6.98 -14.61 1.64
C ALA A 104 -6.22 -14.65 2.97
N GLY A 105 -6.04 -13.48 3.59
CA GLY A 105 -5.21 -13.31 4.79
C GLY A 105 -3.76 -12.90 4.50
N GLY A 106 -3.35 -12.87 3.23
CA GLY A 106 -2.00 -12.51 2.80
C GLY A 106 -1.00 -13.64 2.94
N SER A 107 0.26 -13.29 2.73
CA SER A 107 1.41 -14.17 2.76
C SER A 107 2.56 -13.56 3.57
N PRO A 108 3.48 -14.38 4.10
CA PRO A 108 4.70 -13.88 4.74
C PRO A 108 5.73 -13.33 3.74
N GLN A 109 5.66 -13.79 2.48
CA GLN A 109 6.45 -13.32 1.34
C GLN A 109 5.58 -13.39 0.08
N PRO A 110 5.88 -12.63 -1.00
CA PRO A 110 5.14 -12.72 -2.25
C PRO A 110 5.04 -14.17 -2.76
N THR A 111 3.83 -14.58 -3.17
CA THR A 111 3.59 -15.89 -3.81
C THR A 111 3.26 -15.79 -5.29
N SER A 112 3.03 -14.58 -5.80
CA SER A 112 2.82 -14.29 -7.22
C SER A 112 3.83 -13.27 -7.73
N ASP A 113 3.93 -13.16 -9.05
CA ASP A 113 4.58 -12.01 -9.66
C ASP A 113 3.89 -10.70 -9.22
N PRO A 114 4.64 -9.59 -9.07
CA PRO A 114 4.05 -8.30 -8.76
C PRO A 114 3.11 -7.84 -9.88
N VAL A 115 1.90 -7.40 -9.52
CA VAL A 115 1.01 -6.69 -10.45
C VAL A 115 1.46 -5.24 -10.63
N ALA A 116 2.23 -4.71 -9.69
CA ALA A 116 2.82 -3.39 -9.74
C ALA A 116 4.08 -3.31 -8.87
N LEU A 117 5.03 -2.49 -9.33
CA LEU A 117 6.16 -2.01 -8.55
C LEU A 117 6.23 -0.50 -8.72
N MET A 118 6.36 0.22 -7.62
CA MET A 118 6.42 1.68 -7.57
C MET A 118 7.64 2.07 -6.75
N SER A 119 8.48 2.98 -7.24
CA SER A 119 9.52 3.56 -6.39
C SER A 119 8.89 4.49 -5.35
N MET A 120 9.59 4.79 -4.26
CA MET A 120 9.15 5.83 -3.34
C MET A 120 9.09 7.22 -4.00
N PRO A 121 8.31 8.17 -3.44
CA PRO A 121 8.46 9.60 -3.72
C PRO A 121 9.90 10.03 -3.41
N ALA A 122 10.34 11.12 -4.05
CA ALA A 122 11.74 11.54 -4.06
C ALA A 122 11.88 12.94 -3.49
#